data_AF-A0A2V8BPJ8-F1
#
_entry.id   AF-A0A2V8BPJ8-F1
#
_cell.length_a   1.000
_cell.length_b   1.000
_cell.length_c   1.000
_cell.angle_alpha   90.00
_cell.angle_beta   90.00
_cell.angle_gamma   90.00
#
_symmetry.space_group_name_H-M   'P 1'
#
loop_
_entity.id
_entity.type
_entity.pdbx_description
1 polymer ?
#
loop_
_entity_poly.entity_id
_entity_poly.type
_entity_poly.pdbx_seq_one_letter_code
_entity_poly.pdbx_strand_id
1 'polypeptide(L)'
;MKASSTVAVATLCAAATFAACTVHKTEAPALNGPSEFALSLLMTATPDSISQDGGSQSSVKIVARGPDGRPISALPMRVDTIVNGVAQDYGTLSARTIVTGSDGIAAVTYTAPRQSQGVNSGTCNGLPGTCVTIVAT
;
A
#
# COMPACT_ATOMS: atom_id res chain seq x y z
N MET A 1 -74.42 39.73 -22.91
CA MET A 1 -75.09 39.70 -21.60
C MET A 1 -75.39 38.24 -21.24
N LYS A 2 -75.17 37.90 -19.96
CA LYS A 2 -75.15 36.57 -19.29
C LYS A 2 -76.27 35.58 -19.64
N ALA A 3 -75.90 34.30 -19.71
CA ALA A 3 -76.56 33.11 -19.11
C ALA A 3 -75.63 31.90 -19.35
N SER A 4 -74.81 31.40 -18.41
CA SER A 4 -75.04 30.77 -17.10
C SER A 4 -75.61 29.35 -17.16
N SER A 5 -74.80 28.42 -16.63
CA SER A 5 -75.18 27.19 -15.92
C SER A 5 -75.59 25.97 -16.74
N THR A 6 -74.80 24.90 -16.71
CA THR A 6 -75.08 23.68 -15.91
C THR A 6 -74.04 22.59 -16.22
N VAL A 7 -73.28 22.15 -15.21
CA VAL A 7 -73.41 20.82 -14.56
C VAL A 7 -72.72 19.74 -15.40
N ALA A 8 -71.45 19.47 -15.10
CA ALA A 8 -71.02 18.37 -14.25
C ALA A 8 -70.75 17.10 -15.07
N VAL A 9 -69.90 16.23 -14.54
CA VAL A 9 -69.46 14.96 -15.14
C VAL A 9 -68.29 15.11 -16.13
N ALA A 10 -67.11 15.39 -15.58
CA ALA A 10 -65.92 14.56 -15.81
C ALA A 10 -64.81 14.91 -14.80
N THR A 11 -65.24 15.20 -13.57
CA THR A 11 -64.43 15.45 -12.38
C THR A 11 -63.86 14.13 -11.86
N LEU A 12 -63.12 13.36 -12.68
CA LEU A 12 -62.58 12.07 -12.23
C LEU A 12 -61.28 11.59 -12.90
N CYS A 13 -60.43 12.48 -13.42
CA CYS A 13 -59.11 12.05 -13.93
C CYS A 13 -57.91 12.89 -13.46
N ALA A 14 -58.07 13.84 -12.53
CA ALA A 14 -57.02 14.79 -12.18
C ALA A 14 -56.51 14.68 -10.73
N ALA A 15 -56.40 13.48 -10.17
CA ALA A 15 -56.02 13.28 -8.76
C ALA A 15 -54.99 12.17 -8.52
N ALA A 16 -54.02 11.95 -9.42
CA ALA A 16 -53.00 10.91 -9.26
C ALA A 16 -51.56 11.35 -9.58
N THR A 17 -51.21 12.64 -9.44
CA THR A 17 -49.87 13.13 -9.86
C THR A 17 -49.03 13.82 -8.80
N PHE A 18 -49.35 13.72 -7.50
CA PHE A 18 -48.55 14.41 -6.45
C PHE A 18 -47.87 13.53 -5.40
N ALA A 19 -47.82 12.21 -5.57
CA ALA A 19 -47.20 11.31 -4.59
C ALA A 19 -45.81 10.75 -4.96
N ALA A 20 -45.05 11.41 -5.85
CA ALA A 20 -43.80 10.83 -6.37
C ALA A 20 -42.53 11.66 -6.13
N CYS A 21 -42.53 12.61 -5.19
CA CYS A 21 -41.29 13.31 -4.79
C CYS A 21 -41.19 13.53 -3.27
N THR A 22 -41.61 12.58 -2.43
CA THR A 22 -41.11 12.55 -1.04
C THR A 22 -39.74 11.86 -1.05
N VAL A 23 -38.73 12.56 -1.53
CA VAL A 23 -37.34 12.19 -1.25
C VAL A 23 -37.20 12.31 0.25
N HIS A 24 -37.27 11.17 0.94
CA HIS A 24 -36.82 11.08 2.31
C HIS A 24 -35.46 11.76 2.36
N LYS A 25 -35.28 12.72 3.27
CA LYS A 25 -33.93 13.13 3.66
C LYS A 25 -33.27 11.88 4.24
N THR A 26 -32.64 11.09 3.39
CA THR A 26 -31.48 10.32 3.77
C THR A 26 -30.50 11.38 4.26
N GLU A 27 -30.39 11.48 5.57
CA GLU A 27 -29.22 12.08 6.20
C GLU A 27 -28.03 11.45 5.49
N ALA A 28 -27.30 12.26 4.72
CA ALA A 28 -26.18 11.76 3.93
C ALA A 28 -25.32 10.95 4.89
N PRO A 29 -25.09 9.65 4.64
CA PRO A 29 -24.25 8.85 5.52
C PRO A 29 -22.98 9.65 5.77
N ALA A 30 -22.56 9.76 7.03
CA ALA A 30 -21.32 10.45 7.33
C ALA A 30 -20.27 9.94 6.34
N LEU A 31 -19.62 10.88 5.62
CA LEU A 31 -18.54 10.57 4.69
C LEU A 31 -17.38 10.03 5.51
N ASN A 32 -17.49 8.78 5.95
CA ASN A 32 -16.41 7.99 6.48
C ASN A 32 -15.59 7.55 5.26
N GLY A 33 -14.96 8.53 4.60
CA GLY A 33 -13.90 8.30 3.64
C GLY A 33 -12.71 7.64 4.34
N PRO A 34 -11.75 7.08 3.57
CA PRO A 34 -10.73 6.18 4.07
C PRO A 34 -9.74 6.94 4.97
N SER A 35 -10.03 7.03 6.27
CA SER A 35 -9.08 7.36 7.36
C SER A 35 -8.02 8.44 7.07
N GLU A 36 -8.35 9.53 6.36
CA GLU A 36 -7.40 10.62 6.10
C GLU A 36 -7.04 11.44 7.35
N PHE A 37 -7.54 11.11 8.54
CA PHE A 37 -7.11 11.77 9.78
C PHE A 37 -5.76 11.30 10.34
N ALA A 38 -5.02 10.44 9.63
CA ALA A 38 -3.79 9.81 10.12
C ALA A 38 -2.58 9.99 9.20
N LEU A 39 -1.38 9.73 9.75
CA LEU A 39 -0.14 9.56 9.00
C LEU A 39 -0.31 8.44 7.95
N SER A 40 -0.03 8.75 6.69
CA SER A 40 -0.02 7.80 5.58
C SER A 40 1.41 7.56 5.12
N LEU A 41 1.79 6.29 4.99
CA LEU A 41 3.09 5.86 4.46
C LEU A 41 2.87 5.01 3.20
N LEU A 42 3.40 5.46 2.07
CA LEU A 42 3.42 4.70 0.82
C LEU A 42 4.84 4.22 0.54
N MET A 43 5.04 2.91 0.46
CA MET A 43 6.33 2.30 0.15
C MET A 43 6.31 1.70 -1.26
N THR A 44 7.38 1.88 -2.02
CA THR A 44 7.54 1.31 -3.36
C THR A 44 8.98 0.85 -3.55
N ALA A 45 9.16 -0.41 -3.96
CA ALA A 45 10.45 -0.96 -4.36
C ALA A 45 10.60 -0.91 -5.89
N THR A 46 11.76 -0.52 -6.40
CA THR A 46 12.02 -0.47 -7.84
C THR A 46 13.46 -0.89 -8.14
N PRO A 47 13.68 -2.00 -8.86
CA PRO A 47 12.67 -3.02 -9.23
C PRO A 47 12.09 -3.74 -8.00
N ASP A 48 10.89 -4.30 -8.13
CA ASP A 48 10.21 -5.07 -7.07
C ASP A 48 10.68 -6.54 -6.99
N SER A 49 11.43 -6.98 -7.99
CA SER A 49 12.08 -8.28 -8.09
C SER A 49 13.51 -8.11 -8.57
N ILE A 50 14.44 -8.80 -7.92
CA ILE A 50 15.87 -8.78 -8.24
C ILE A 50 16.46 -10.18 -8.17
N SER A 51 17.54 -10.40 -8.91
CA SER A 51 18.32 -11.63 -8.81
C SER A 51 18.97 -11.74 -7.42
N GLN A 52 19.00 -12.94 -6.86
CA GLN A 52 19.68 -13.19 -5.59
C GLN A 52 21.18 -13.47 -5.81
N ASP A 53 21.88 -12.60 -6.52
CA ASP A 53 23.28 -12.80 -6.93
C ASP A 53 24.32 -12.20 -5.96
N GLY A 54 23.87 -11.51 -4.91
CA GLY A 54 24.73 -10.81 -3.96
C GLY A 54 25.11 -9.38 -4.32
N GLY A 55 24.64 -8.87 -5.45
CA GLY A 55 25.00 -7.54 -5.94
C GLY A 55 23.85 -6.76 -6.57
N SER A 56 22.80 -7.44 -7.01
CA SER A 56 21.57 -6.83 -7.52
C SER A 56 20.91 -5.96 -6.45
N GLN A 57 20.39 -4.81 -6.86
CA GLN A 57 19.86 -3.79 -5.96
C GLN A 57 18.45 -3.36 -6.33
N SER A 58 17.68 -2.98 -5.30
CA SER A 58 16.38 -2.34 -5.42
C SER A 58 16.37 -1.04 -4.60
N SER A 59 15.83 0.02 -5.19
CA SER A 59 15.58 1.27 -4.48
C SER A 59 14.20 1.21 -3.83
N VAL A 60 14.14 1.33 -2.51
CA VAL A 60 12.90 1.40 -1.74
C VAL A 60 12.64 2.86 -1.40
N LYS A 61 11.58 3.42 -1.97
CA LYS A 61 11.11 4.79 -1.71
C LYS A 61 9.91 4.75 -0.78
N ILE A 62 9.92 5.61 0.24
CA ILE A 62 8.83 5.80 1.18
C ILE A 62 8.36 7.25 1.12
N VAL A 63 7.06 7.46 0.93
CA VAL A 63 6.42 8.77 0.93
C VAL A 63 5.55 8.88 2.17
N ALA A 64 5.83 9.86 3.03
CA ALA A 64 5.06 10.15 4.23
C ALA A 64 4.17 11.38 4.02
N ARG A 65 2.87 11.23 4.26
CA ARG A 65 1.88 12.32 4.20
C ARG A 65 1.10 12.41 5.49
N GLY A 66 0.83 13.63 5.92
CA GLY A 66 0.00 13.92 7.06
C GLY A 66 -1.49 13.86 6.74
N PRO A 67 -2.33 14.07 7.77
CA PRO A 67 -3.79 14.04 7.64
C PRO A 67 -4.37 15.06 6.63
N ASP A 68 -3.62 16.13 6.37
CA ASP A 68 -3.96 17.19 5.43
C ASP A 68 -3.41 16.93 4.02
N GLY A 69 -2.87 15.73 3.77
CA GLY A 69 -2.24 15.31 2.52
C GLY A 69 -0.87 15.93 2.27
N ARG A 70 -0.36 16.75 3.20
CA ARG A 70 0.94 17.42 3.06
C ARG A 70 2.09 16.47 3.37
N PRO A 71 3.27 16.66 2.73
CA PRO A 71 4.44 15.87 3.05
C PRO A 71 4.88 16.10 4.50
N ILE A 72 5.29 15.03 5.19
CA ILE A 72 5.88 15.13 6.54
C ILE A 72 7.39 15.05 6.42
N SER A 73 8.07 16.13 6.76
CA SER A 73 9.53 16.19 6.83
C SER A 73 10.05 15.74 8.20
N ALA A 74 11.33 15.37 8.24
CA ALA A 74 12.02 15.01 9.47
C ALA A 74 11.37 13.86 10.26
N LEU A 75 10.64 12.95 9.58
CA LEU A 75 10.03 11.77 10.20
C LEU A 75 11.06 10.64 10.27
N PRO A 76 11.56 10.26 11.46
CA PRO A 76 12.45 9.11 11.59
C PRO A 76 11.68 7.80 11.42
N MET A 77 12.24 6.90 10.62
CA MET A 77 11.67 5.57 10.37
C MET A 77 12.77 4.51 10.46
N ARG A 78 12.42 3.35 11.00
CA ARG A 78 13.24 2.16 10.94
C ARG A 78 12.77 1.25 9.81
N VAL A 79 13.71 0.67 9.08
CA VAL A 79 13.45 -0.30 8.02
C VAL A 79 14.07 -1.63 8.43
N ASP A 80 13.26 -2.69 8.39
CA ASP A 80 13.68 -4.06 8.67
C ASP A 80 13.36 -4.96 7.46
N THR A 81 14.18 -5.97 7.24
CA THR A 81 13.92 -7.03 6.26
C THR A 81 13.11 -8.15 6.91
N ILE A 82 12.02 -8.56 6.26
CA ILE A 82 11.13 -9.62 6.74
C ILE A 82 11.14 -10.75 5.73
N VAL A 83 11.38 -11.97 6.20
CA VAL A 83 11.31 -13.20 5.40
C VAL A 83 10.38 -14.17 6.10
N ASN A 84 9.35 -14.65 5.39
CA ASN A 84 8.31 -15.53 5.94
C ASN A 84 7.65 -14.97 7.21
N GLY A 85 7.46 -13.65 7.28
CA GLY A 85 6.83 -12.97 8.43
C GLY A 85 7.74 -12.72 9.64
N VAL A 86 9.01 -13.15 9.59
CA VAL A 86 9.98 -12.91 10.67
C VAL A 86 10.98 -11.85 10.25
N ALA A 87 11.17 -10.85 11.11
CA ALA A 87 12.24 -9.87 10.94
C ALA A 87 13.60 -10.56 11.10
N GLN A 88 14.39 -10.58 10.03
CA GLN A 88 15.73 -11.14 10.03
C GLN A 88 16.56 -10.45 8.97
N ASP A 89 17.87 -10.41 9.19
CA ASP A 89 18.80 -9.83 8.24
C ASP A 89 18.99 -10.77 7.05
N TYR A 90 18.40 -10.41 5.92
CA TYR A 90 18.53 -11.14 4.67
C TYR A 90 18.80 -10.14 3.55
N GLY A 91 20.02 -10.15 3.04
CA GLY A 91 20.54 -9.06 2.21
C GLY A 91 21.09 -7.90 3.04
N THR A 92 21.30 -6.75 2.40
CA THR A 92 21.87 -5.56 3.05
C THR A 92 21.04 -4.33 2.73
N LEU A 93 20.68 -3.55 3.75
CA LEU A 93 20.09 -2.22 3.59
C LEU A 93 21.20 -1.17 3.68
N SER A 94 21.17 -0.15 2.82
CA SER A 94 22.13 0.96 2.88
C SER A 94 22.03 1.77 4.17
N ALA A 95 20.85 1.75 4.82
CA ALA A 95 20.60 2.29 6.15
C ALA A 95 19.41 1.56 6.80
N ARG A 96 19.44 1.38 8.12
CA ARG A 96 18.30 0.85 8.90
C ARG A 96 17.42 1.93 9.49
N THR A 97 17.93 3.15 9.58
CA THR A 97 17.20 4.32 10.05
C THR A 97 17.32 5.38 8.98
N ILE A 98 16.17 5.85 8.53
CA ILE A 98 16.05 6.88 7.50
C ILE A 98 15.14 7.99 8.02
N VAL A 99 15.29 9.18 7.45
CA VAL A 99 14.49 10.35 7.82
C VAL A 99 13.95 10.96 6.54
N THR A 100 12.68 11.35 6.52
CA THR A 100 12.09 12.02 5.35
C THR A 100 12.70 13.40 5.12
N GLY A 101 12.92 13.73 3.85
CA GLY A 101 13.30 15.07 3.40
C GLY A 101 12.17 16.08 3.52
N SER A 102 12.42 17.31 3.08
CA SER A 102 11.41 18.38 3.03
C SER A 102 10.23 18.07 2.11
N ASP A 103 10.41 17.15 1.16
CA ASP A 103 9.41 16.62 0.24
C ASP A 103 8.61 15.43 0.82
N GLY A 104 8.88 15.06 2.07
CA GLY A 104 8.27 13.91 2.75
C GLY A 104 8.71 12.56 2.21
N ILE A 105 9.82 12.51 1.46
CA ILE A 105 10.34 11.28 0.87
C ILE A 105 11.58 10.82 1.64
N ALA A 106 11.66 9.51 1.89
CA ALA A 106 12.89 8.83 2.31
C ALA A 106 13.17 7.67 1.35
N ALA A 107 14.45 7.33 1.17
CA ALA A 107 14.84 6.20 0.34
C ALA A 107 15.94 5.38 1.00
N VAL A 108 15.93 4.08 0.73
CA VAL A 108 16.97 3.13 1.12
C VAL A 108 17.23 2.17 -0.03
N THR A 109 18.50 1.81 -0.24
CA THR A 109 18.87 0.79 -1.23
C THR A 109 18.95 -0.56 -0.54
N TYR A 110 18.21 -1.52 -1.04
CA TYR A 110 18.34 -2.93 -0.68
C TYR A 110 19.27 -3.63 -1.66
N THR A 111 20.23 -4.39 -1.15
CA THR A 111 21.13 -5.25 -1.93
C THR A 111 20.79 -6.70 -1.62
N ALA A 112 20.49 -7.49 -2.65
CA ALA A 112 20.17 -8.91 -2.50
C ALA A 112 21.35 -9.66 -1.86
N PRO A 113 21.09 -10.64 -0.97
CA PRO A 113 22.15 -11.55 -0.52
C PRO A 113 22.61 -12.42 -1.70
N ARG A 114 23.79 -13.03 -1.58
CA ARG A 114 24.14 -14.14 -2.48
C ARG A 114 23.17 -15.29 -2.25
N GLN A 115 22.80 -16.01 -3.30
CA GLN A 115 22.30 -17.37 -3.11
C GLN A 115 23.35 -18.07 -2.27
N SER A 116 22.91 -18.66 -1.15
CA SER A 116 23.70 -19.71 -0.53
C SER A 116 23.88 -20.74 -1.64
N GLN A 117 25.04 -20.71 -2.31
CA GLN A 117 25.57 -21.82 -3.10
C GLN A 117 25.58 -22.94 -2.10
N GLY A 118 24.47 -23.70 -2.06
CA GLY A 118 23.95 -24.33 -0.85
C GLY A 118 25.13 -24.70 0.00
N VAL A 119 25.29 -24.01 1.14
CA VAL A 119 26.28 -24.46 2.10
C VAL A 119 25.82 -25.86 2.37
N ASN A 120 26.45 -26.80 1.67
CA ASN A 120 26.45 -28.18 1.99
C ASN A 120 27.20 -28.13 3.32
N SER A 121 26.47 -27.83 4.39
CA SER A 121 26.77 -28.29 5.74
C SER A 121 26.63 -29.81 5.76
N GLY A 122 27.02 -30.49 4.68
CA GLY A 122 27.32 -31.89 4.69
C GLY A 122 28.65 -32.01 5.43
N THR A 123 28.78 -33.08 6.19
CA THR A 123 30.04 -33.35 6.85
C THR A 123 31.09 -33.70 5.81
N CYS A 124 32.24 -33.01 5.81
CA CYS A 124 33.43 -33.50 5.14
C CYS A 124 34.03 -34.63 5.95
N ASN A 125 33.76 -35.88 5.57
CA ASN A 125 34.23 -37.06 6.30
C ASN A 125 33.88 -37.01 7.80
N GLY A 126 32.66 -36.59 8.14
CA GLY A 126 32.21 -36.47 9.54
C GLY A 126 32.59 -35.17 10.25
N LEU A 127 33.33 -34.24 9.60
CA LEU A 127 33.61 -32.91 10.16
C LEU A 127 32.70 -31.82 9.57
N PRO A 128 32.29 -30.81 10.37
CA PRO A 128 31.55 -29.67 9.85
C PRO A 128 32.43 -28.85 8.88
N GLY A 129 31.99 -28.65 7.64
CA GLY A 129 32.69 -27.84 6.64
C GLY A 129 32.22 -28.07 5.21
N THR A 130 32.72 -27.29 4.25
CA THR A 130 32.38 -27.40 2.83
C THR A 130 33.42 -28.24 2.09
N CYS A 131 32.98 -29.31 1.40
CA CYS A 131 33.88 -30.14 0.59
C CYS A 131 33.96 -29.61 -0.83
N VAL A 132 35.19 -29.35 -1.30
CA VAL A 132 35.48 -29.04 -2.71
C VAL A 132 36.19 -30.24 -3.30
N THR A 133 35.55 -30.90 -4.27
CA THR A 133 36.17 -32.02 -5.01
C THR A 133 36.83 -31.47 -6.26
N ILE A 134 38.16 -31.53 -6.33
CA ILE A 134 38.92 -31.27 -7.56
C ILE A 134 39.17 -32.62 -8.22
N VAL A 135 38.55 -32.86 -9.38
CA VAL A 135 38.87 -34.01 -10.24
C VAL A 135 39.96 -33.56 -11.20
N ALA A 136 41.16 -34.12 -11.06
CA ALA A 136 42.17 -34.03 -12.10
C ALA A 136 41.82 -35.05 -13.19
N THR A 137 41.62 -34.56 -14.41
CA THR A 137 41.55 -35.40 -15.62
C THR A 137 42.94 -35.78 -16.09
#